data_AF-A0A8T6QP10-F1
#
_entry.id   AF-A0A8T6QP10-F1
#
_cell.length_a   1.000
_cell.length_b   1.000
_cell.length_c   1.000
_cell.angle_alpha   90.00
_cell.angle_beta   90.00
_cell.angle_gamma   90.00
#
_symmetry.space_group_name_H-M   'P 1'
#
loop_
_entity.id
_entity.type
_entity.pdbx_description
1 polymer ?
#
loop_
_entity_poly.entity_id
_entity_poly.type
_entity_poly.pdbx_seq_one_letter_code
_entity_poly.pdbx_strand_id
1 'polypeptide(L)'
;MVLLALVWLLCSGTAWAGPLSDRLATFPDWNSKPPTKPATGDLVYPDWLAGTWEMTSTLVDIAAPLAPEIETPGFESNQSLLNEPITCKVRFEPRLTSYTQSFLLKPRLAQEKIVADRAFNGLNLAKAYLGEEAVKKVVVDAKDPNRQLTILADYHMLESTVTGRATETPSDTEFITTEFFQQMFRGGGKPYFNEVETTTAYHQVDDDHVTADQVTAVYLSPQEPNYFDAGNRPVALYRYQLDLAAINTPI
;
A
#
# COMPACT_ATOMS: atom_id res chain seq x y z
N MET A 1 9.54 9.54 -48.40
CA MET A 1 8.70 10.05 -47.29
C MET A 1 7.92 8.97 -46.55
N VAL A 2 7.70 7.76 -47.11
CA VAL A 2 7.00 6.66 -46.40
C VAL A 2 7.93 5.86 -45.46
N LEU A 3 9.24 5.81 -45.75
CA LEU A 3 10.20 5.06 -44.92
C LEU A 3 10.50 5.73 -43.55
N LEU A 4 10.41 7.06 -43.44
CA LEU A 4 10.63 7.77 -42.17
C LEU A 4 9.45 7.59 -41.19
N ALA A 5 8.22 7.39 -41.69
CA ALA A 5 7.04 7.21 -40.86
C ALA A 5 6.99 5.84 -40.17
N LEU A 6 7.57 4.79 -40.80
CA LEU A 6 7.65 3.45 -40.20
C LEU A 6 8.71 3.33 -39.10
N VAL A 7 9.76 4.16 -39.14
CA VAL A 7 10.81 4.17 -38.10
C VAL A 7 10.31 4.83 -36.81
N TRP A 8 9.39 5.79 -36.91
CA TRP A 8 8.79 6.44 -35.74
C TRP A 8 7.81 5.54 -34.95
N LEU A 9 7.15 4.58 -35.62
CA LEU A 9 6.25 3.61 -34.98
C LEU A 9 6.98 2.46 -34.25
N LEU A 10 8.28 2.28 -34.48
CA LEU A 10 9.10 1.26 -33.84
C LEU A 10 9.95 1.82 -32.67
N CYS A 11 9.97 3.14 -32.49
CA CYS A 11 10.69 3.82 -31.41
C CYS A 11 9.80 4.32 -30.27
N SER A 12 8.47 4.19 -30.37
CA SER A 12 7.61 4.23 -29.20
C SER A 12 7.81 2.91 -28.46
N GLY A 13 8.73 2.91 -27.49
CA GLY A 13 8.80 1.84 -26.50
C GLY A 13 7.40 1.67 -25.94
N THR A 14 6.73 0.58 -26.33
CA THR A 14 5.51 0.16 -25.67
C THR A 14 5.93 -0.15 -24.25
N ALA A 15 5.71 0.79 -23.33
CA ALA A 15 5.61 0.44 -21.92
C ALA A 15 4.49 -0.59 -21.86
N TRP A 16 4.86 -1.85 -21.62
CA TRP A 16 3.87 -2.89 -21.33
C TRP A 16 3.29 -2.50 -19.98
N ALA A 17 2.15 -1.80 -19.99
CA ALA A 17 1.39 -1.54 -18.78
C ALA A 17 1.07 -2.90 -18.15
N GLY A 18 1.60 -3.11 -16.94
CA GLY A 18 1.33 -4.34 -16.21
C GLY A 18 -0.05 -4.31 -15.56
N PRO A 19 -0.54 -5.45 -15.03
CA PRO A 19 -1.81 -5.54 -14.33
C PRO A 19 -2.08 -4.46 -13.26
N LEU A 20 -1.07 -3.98 -12.54
CA LEU A 20 -1.20 -2.93 -11.52
C LEU A 20 -1.27 -1.53 -12.14
N SER A 21 -0.53 -1.30 -13.22
CA SER A 21 -0.65 -0.08 -14.03
C SER A 21 -2.07 0.07 -14.59
N ASP A 22 -2.60 -1.00 -15.20
CA ASP A 22 -3.97 -1.05 -15.73
C ASP A 22 -5.01 -0.88 -14.63
N ARG A 23 -4.75 -1.47 -13.46
CA ARG A 23 -5.61 -1.32 -12.29
C ARG A 23 -5.75 0.16 -11.89
N LEU A 24 -4.66 0.90 -11.73
CA LEU A 24 -4.75 2.32 -11.38
C LEU A 24 -5.44 3.14 -12.48
N ALA A 25 -5.18 2.83 -13.75
CA ALA A 25 -5.80 3.51 -14.90
C ALA A 25 -7.32 3.29 -14.99
N THR A 26 -7.84 2.20 -14.42
CA THR A 26 -9.27 1.85 -14.43
C THR A 26 -10.02 2.29 -13.19
N PHE A 27 -9.42 3.10 -12.31
CA PHE A 27 -10.16 3.71 -11.20
C PHE A 27 -11.34 4.57 -11.72
N PRO A 28 -12.55 4.51 -11.11
CA PRO A 28 -12.94 3.68 -9.97
C PRO A 28 -13.57 2.32 -10.36
N ASP A 29 -13.55 1.94 -11.63
CA ASP A 29 -14.21 0.76 -12.21
C ASP A 29 -13.49 -0.58 -11.91
N TRP A 30 -13.14 -0.79 -10.65
CA TRP A 30 -12.48 -2.00 -10.17
C TRP A 30 -13.48 -3.13 -9.95
N ASN A 31 -13.53 -4.07 -10.88
CA ASN A 31 -14.50 -5.18 -10.86
C ASN A 31 -13.94 -6.49 -10.26
N SER A 32 -12.66 -6.52 -9.90
CA SER A 32 -12.03 -7.66 -9.24
C SER A 32 -10.77 -7.23 -8.48
N LYS A 33 -10.25 -8.16 -7.66
CA LYS A 33 -8.88 -8.10 -7.13
C LYS A 33 -7.86 -8.28 -8.28
N PRO A 34 -6.68 -7.65 -8.23
CA PRO A 34 -5.61 -7.93 -9.16
C PRO A 34 -4.92 -9.26 -8.82
N PRO A 35 -4.15 -9.83 -9.76
CA PRO A 35 -3.34 -11.00 -9.49
C PRO A 35 -2.24 -10.68 -8.48
N THR A 36 -2.13 -11.48 -7.41
CA THR A 36 -1.05 -11.37 -6.42
C THR A 36 -0.44 -12.73 -6.10
N LYS A 37 0.73 -12.72 -5.47
CA LYS A 37 1.37 -13.90 -4.90
C LYS A 37 1.23 -13.85 -3.37
N PRO A 38 1.21 -15.00 -2.67
CA PRO A 38 1.27 -15.01 -1.22
C PRO A 38 2.44 -14.19 -0.68
N ALA A 39 2.20 -13.36 0.33
CA ALA A 39 3.24 -12.54 0.92
C ALA A 39 4.25 -13.41 1.68
N THR A 40 5.52 -13.35 1.28
CA THR A 40 6.63 -14.04 1.94
C THR A 40 7.78 -13.07 2.16
N GLY A 41 8.24 -12.92 3.41
CA GLY A 41 9.23 -11.91 3.78
C GLY A 41 8.70 -10.48 3.61
N ASP A 42 9.60 -9.50 3.57
CA ASP A 42 9.26 -8.09 3.33
C ASP A 42 8.95 -7.78 1.86
N LEU A 43 8.21 -6.69 1.62
CA LEU A 43 8.14 -6.06 0.31
C LEU A 43 9.44 -5.29 0.09
N VAL A 44 10.10 -5.55 -1.04
CA VAL A 44 11.34 -4.90 -1.44
C VAL A 44 11.00 -3.70 -2.31
N TYR A 45 11.56 -2.54 -1.95
CA TYR A 45 11.44 -1.29 -2.68
C TYR A 45 12.71 -1.00 -3.49
N PRO A 46 12.64 -0.15 -4.53
CA PRO A 46 13.82 0.37 -5.22
C PRO A 46 14.76 1.16 -4.30
N ASP A 47 16.04 1.23 -4.68
CA ASP A 47 17.08 1.89 -3.89
C ASP A 47 16.82 3.40 -3.70
N TRP A 48 16.17 4.05 -4.68
CA TRP A 48 15.83 5.46 -4.62
C TRP A 48 14.72 5.81 -3.60
N LEU A 49 14.02 4.83 -3.03
CA LEU A 49 13.12 5.06 -1.89
C LEU A 49 13.83 5.00 -0.54
N ALA A 50 15.09 4.56 -0.50
CA ALA A 50 15.83 4.43 0.75
C ALA A 50 15.96 5.78 1.46
N GLY A 51 15.62 5.83 2.74
CA GLY A 51 15.69 7.04 3.54
C GLY A 51 14.48 7.25 4.42
N THR A 52 14.46 8.40 5.10
CA THR A 52 13.30 8.87 5.85
C THR A 52 12.74 10.09 5.14
N TRP A 53 11.43 10.10 4.97
CA TRP A 53 10.68 11.07 4.18
C TRP A 53 9.63 11.74 5.06
N GLU A 54 9.42 13.03 4.83
CA GLU A 54 8.20 13.71 5.23
C GLU A 54 7.18 13.47 4.13
N MET A 55 6.17 12.65 4.43
CA MET A 55 5.10 12.30 3.49
C MET A 55 3.88 13.16 3.77
N THR A 56 3.39 13.85 2.75
CA THR A 56 2.06 14.45 2.73
C THR A 56 1.13 13.55 1.94
N SER A 57 0.02 13.11 2.55
CA SER A 57 -1.02 12.29 1.94
C SER A 57 -2.31 13.07 1.86
N THR A 58 -2.84 13.25 0.65
CA THR A 58 -4.10 13.97 0.42
C THR A 58 -5.11 13.05 -0.22
N LEU A 59 -6.27 12.86 0.40
CA LEU A 59 -7.39 12.14 -0.20
C LEU A 59 -8.00 13.02 -1.31
N VAL A 60 -7.86 12.62 -2.56
CA VAL A 60 -8.28 13.43 -3.72
C VAL A 60 -9.57 12.93 -4.37
N ASP A 61 -9.91 11.66 -4.19
CA ASP A 61 -11.13 11.07 -4.77
C ASP A 61 -11.62 9.89 -3.93
N ILE A 62 -12.93 9.65 -3.95
CA ILE A 62 -13.58 8.51 -3.30
C ILE A 62 -14.66 7.93 -4.20
N ALA A 63 -14.84 6.62 -4.12
CA ALA A 63 -15.93 5.95 -4.82
C ALA A 63 -16.50 4.81 -3.96
N ALA A 64 -17.81 4.57 -4.08
CA ALA A 64 -18.49 3.39 -3.56
C ALA A 64 -19.09 2.62 -4.74
N PRO A 65 -18.32 1.76 -5.44
CA PRO A 65 -18.72 1.19 -6.73
C PRO A 65 -19.99 0.33 -6.71
N LEU A 66 -20.41 -0.13 -5.54
CA LEU A 66 -21.59 -0.99 -5.36
C LEU A 66 -22.77 -0.26 -4.70
N ALA A 67 -22.68 1.05 -4.50
CA ALA A 67 -23.80 1.85 -4.02
C ALA A 67 -24.80 2.14 -5.15
N PRO A 68 -26.11 2.28 -4.84
CA PRO A 68 -26.72 2.22 -3.50
C PRO A 68 -27.03 0.79 -3.01
N GLU A 69 -26.83 -0.25 -3.83
CA GLU A 69 -27.23 -1.61 -3.50
C GLU A 69 -26.49 -2.19 -2.29
N ILE A 70 -25.23 -1.81 -2.09
CA ILE A 70 -24.41 -2.18 -0.94
C ILE A 70 -23.85 -0.91 -0.31
N GLU A 71 -24.31 -0.59 0.89
CA GLU A 71 -23.77 0.49 1.70
C GLU A 71 -22.44 0.06 2.35
N THR A 72 -21.43 0.93 2.27
CA THR A 72 -20.13 0.70 2.90
C THR A 72 -20.08 1.39 4.26
N PRO A 73 -19.92 0.64 5.37
CA PRO A 73 -19.77 1.23 6.70
C PRO A 73 -18.65 2.27 6.74
N GLY A 74 -18.94 3.46 7.24
CA GLY A 74 -17.96 4.55 7.40
C GLY A 74 -17.56 5.28 6.11
N PHE A 75 -18.14 4.96 4.95
CA PHE A 75 -17.83 5.66 3.70
C PHE A 75 -18.21 7.15 3.75
N GLU A 76 -19.42 7.47 4.21
CA GLU A 76 -19.90 8.86 4.29
C GLU A 76 -19.03 9.72 5.22
N SER A 77 -18.59 9.18 6.36
CA SER A 77 -17.73 9.94 7.28
C SER A 77 -16.37 10.28 6.69
N ASN A 78 -15.88 9.52 5.71
CA ASN A 78 -14.60 9.79 5.06
C ASN A 78 -14.69 10.93 4.03
N GLN A 79 -15.90 11.37 3.65
CA GLN A 79 -16.08 12.53 2.76
C GLN A 79 -15.51 13.81 3.36
N SER A 80 -15.53 13.96 4.68
CA SER A 80 -14.94 15.13 5.35
C SER A 80 -13.42 15.17 5.31
N LEU A 81 -12.77 14.09 4.88
CA LEU A 81 -11.30 14.03 4.71
C LEU A 81 -10.86 14.41 3.29
N LEU A 82 -11.80 14.61 2.36
CA LEU A 82 -11.47 14.99 0.98
C LEU A 82 -10.73 16.32 0.95
N ASN A 83 -9.59 16.33 0.27
CA ASN A 83 -8.67 17.45 0.11
C ASN A 83 -8.06 17.98 1.42
N GLU A 84 -8.19 17.25 2.52
CA GLU A 84 -7.50 17.56 3.78
C GLU A 84 -6.17 16.80 3.82
N PRO A 85 -5.02 17.49 3.63
CA PRO A 85 -3.73 16.83 3.68
C PRO A 85 -3.37 16.44 5.10
N ILE A 86 -2.79 15.25 5.26
CA ILE A 86 -2.10 14.86 6.48
C ILE A 86 -0.61 14.71 6.20
N THR A 87 0.22 15.04 7.18
CA THR A 87 1.67 14.91 7.07
C THR A 87 2.20 13.99 8.16
N CYS A 88 3.08 13.06 7.78
CA CYS A 88 3.75 12.18 8.72
C CYS A 88 5.09 11.69 8.19
N LYS A 89 5.96 11.18 9.08
CA LYS A 89 7.23 10.60 8.67
C LYS A 89 7.07 9.15 8.24
N VAL A 90 7.70 8.78 7.14
CA VAL A 90 7.84 7.39 6.69
C VAL A 90 9.30 7.07 6.42
N ARG A 91 9.67 5.80 6.55
CA ARG A 91 11.03 5.30 6.42
C ARG A 91 11.07 4.02 5.62
N PHE A 92 12.04 3.95 4.73
CA PHE A 92 12.45 2.76 4.01
C PHE A 92 13.94 2.55 4.27
N GLU A 93 14.32 1.40 4.81
CA GLU A 93 15.68 1.16 5.30
C GLU A 93 16.29 -0.13 4.73
N PRO A 94 17.62 -0.18 4.59
CA PRO A 94 18.30 -1.42 4.23
C PRO A 94 18.09 -2.47 5.33
N ARG A 95 17.59 -3.63 4.94
CA ARG A 95 17.47 -4.79 5.81
C ARG A 95 18.15 -5.99 5.18
N LEU A 96 18.95 -6.68 5.99
CA LEU A 96 19.55 -7.95 5.57
C LEU A 96 18.44 -8.99 5.41
N THR A 97 18.28 -9.48 4.18
CA THR A 97 17.35 -10.58 3.91
C THR A 97 17.92 -11.89 4.43
N SER A 98 17.06 -12.72 5.04
CA SER A 98 17.49 -13.92 5.74
C SER A 98 18.16 -14.93 4.79
N TYR A 99 19.31 -15.41 5.22
CA TYR A 99 20.05 -16.52 4.62
C TYR A 99 19.23 -17.81 4.67
N THR A 100 18.81 -18.35 3.53
CA THR A 100 18.28 -19.71 3.47
C THR A 100 19.45 -20.70 3.45
N GLN A 101 19.72 -21.36 4.58
CA GLN A 101 20.54 -22.58 4.59
C GLN A 101 19.78 -23.70 3.89
N SER A 102 19.82 -23.76 2.56
CA SER A 102 19.55 -25.00 1.87
C SER A 102 20.78 -25.89 1.99
N PHE A 103 20.62 -27.08 2.56
CA PHE A 103 21.69 -28.09 2.66
C PHE A 103 22.09 -28.66 1.28
N LEU A 104 21.37 -28.32 0.21
CA LEU A 104 21.60 -28.78 -1.17
C LEU A 104 22.09 -27.69 -2.13
N LEU A 105 22.08 -26.41 -1.74
CA LEU A 105 22.44 -25.29 -2.62
C LEU A 105 23.57 -24.45 -2.02
N LYS A 106 24.42 -23.90 -2.90
CA LYS A 106 25.50 -22.98 -2.49
C LYS A 106 24.92 -21.82 -1.66
N PRO A 107 25.61 -21.40 -0.58
CA PRO A 107 25.18 -20.27 0.22
C PRO A 107 25.01 -19.03 -0.66
N ARG A 108 23.82 -18.43 -0.66
CA ARG A 108 23.63 -17.08 -1.20
C ARG A 108 24.11 -16.09 -0.14
N LEU A 109 24.98 -15.16 -0.54
CA LEU A 109 25.39 -14.04 0.31
C LEU A 109 24.13 -13.24 0.71
N ALA A 110 24.06 -12.84 1.98
CA ALA A 110 23.02 -11.95 2.44
C ALA A 110 23.12 -10.64 1.63
N GLN A 111 22.00 -10.21 1.06
CA GLN A 111 21.91 -8.94 0.35
C GLN A 111 21.01 -8.00 1.16
N GLU A 112 21.48 -6.78 1.36
CA GLU A 112 20.63 -5.70 1.85
C GLU A 112 19.58 -5.38 0.80
N LYS A 113 18.33 -5.28 1.27
CA LYS A 113 17.19 -4.87 0.45
C LYS A 113 16.49 -3.73 1.17
N ILE A 114 16.04 -2.74 0.41
CA ILE A 114 15.25 -1.64 0.97
C ILE A 114 13.85 -2.17 1.29
N VAL A 115 13.43 -2.01 2.54
CA VAL A 115 12.12 -2.42 3.03
C VAL A 115 11.47 -1.28 3.79
N ALA A 116 10.15 -1.22 3.82
CA ALA A 116 9.44 -0.25 4.65
C ALA A 116 9.58 -0.61 6.13
N ASP A 117 9.91 0.36 6.98
CA ASP A 117 9.78 0.19 8.43
C ASP A 117 8.29 0.28 8.80
N ARG A 118 7.59 -0.85 8.71
CA ARG A 118 6.14 -0.92 8.92
C ARG A 118 5.73 -0.46 10.32
N ALA A 119 6.53 -0.72 11.36
CA ALA A 119 6.21 -0.29 12.71
C ALA A 119 6.29 1.24 12.82
N PHE A 120 7.37 1.85 12.33
CA PHE A 120 7.55 3.29 12.32
C PHE A 120 6.50 3.97 11.42
N ASN A 121 6.34 3.51 10.18
CA ASN A 121 5.42 4.08 9.19
C ASN A 121 3.98 3.97 9.68
N GLY A 122 3.59 2.78 10.15
CA GLY A 122 2.26 2.52 10.68
C GLY A 122 1.94 3.39 11.90
N LEU A 123 2.90 3.60 12.80
CA LEU A 123 2.70 4.47 13.97
C LEU A 123 2.50 5.93 13.57
N ASN A 124 3.38 6.47 12.74
CA ASN A 124 3.32 7.86 12.30
C ASN A 124 2.06 8.14 11.50
N LEU A 125 1.70 7.25 10.58
CA LEU A 125 0.47 7.38 9.78
C LEU A 125 -0.78 7.31 10.65
N ALA A 126 -0.85 6.35 11.58
CA ALA A 126 -2.01 6.21 12.45
C ALA A 126 -2.19 7.43 13.38
N LYS A 127 -1.09 8.00 13.89
CA LYS A 127 -1.13 9.23 14.68
C LYS A 127 -1.57 10.45 13.88
N ALA A 128 -1.11 10.57 12.63
CA ALA A 128 -1.53 11.65 11.75
C ALA A 128 -3.03 11.60 11.43
N TYR A 129 -3.61 10.41 11.26
CA TYR A 129 -5.04 10.25 11.01
C TYR A 129 -5.92 10.32 12.27
N LEU A 130 -5.52 9.67 13.35
CA LEU A 130 -6.36 9.47 14.55
C LEU A 130 -6.06 10.46 15.68
N GLY A 131 -4.96 11.20 15.57
CA GLY A 131 -4.41 12.04 16.62
C GLY A 131 -3.35 11.34 17.47
N GLU A 132 -2.41 12.13 18.00
CA GLU A 132 -1.24 11.65 18.78
C GLU A 132 -1.61 10.74 19.95
N GLU A 133 -2.66 11.12 20.69
CA GLU A 133 -3.10 10.42 21.90
C GLU A 133 -3.94 9.17 21.60
N ALA A 134 -4.44 9.00 20.36
CA ALA A 134 -5.32 7.89 20.01
C ALA A 134 -4.55 6.57 19.79
N VAL A 135 -3.25 6.65 19.49
CA VAL A 135 -2.42 5.49 19.13
C VAL A 135 -1.29 5.31 20.12
N LYS A 136 -1.32 4.21 20.87
CA LYS A 136 -0.33 3.91 21.90
C LYS A 136 0.96 3.36 21.31
N LYS A 137 0.86 2.40 20.38
CA LYS A 137 2.00 1.80 19.69
C LYS A 137 1.59 1.00 18.47
N VAL A 138 2.54 0.82 17.57
CA VAL A 138 2.50 -0.15 16.46
C VAL A 138 3.71 -1.06 16.60
N VAL A 139 3.49 -2.37 16.47
CA VAL A 139 4.55 -3.38 16.53
C VAL A 139 4.41 -4.35 15.37
N VAL A 140 5.54 -4.85 14.86
CA VAL A 140 5.61 -5.90 13.84
C VAL A 140 6.07 -7.18 14.50
N ASP A 141 5.49 -8.32 14.11
CA ASP A 141 5.88 -9.62 14.62
C ASP A 141 7.32 -9.93 14.22
N ALA A 142 8.17 -10.26 15.21
CA ALA A 142 9.59 -10.52 14.97
C ALA A 142 9.84 -11.75 14.08
N LYS A 143 8.85 -12.66 13.95
CA LYS A 143 8.93 -13.87 13.14
C LYS A 143 8.21 -13.75 11.81
N ASP A 144 7.35 -12.74 11.66
CA ASP A 144 6.57 -12.51 10.46
C ASP A 144 6.46 -11.01 10.17
N PRO A 145 7.26 -10.47 9.23
CA PRO A 145 7.22 -9.05 8.88
C PRO A 145 5.88 -8.63 8.27
N ASN A 146 5.04 -9.59 7.88
CA ASN A 146 3.72 -9.32 7.31
C ASN A 146 2.65 -9.11 8.38
N ARG A 147 2.92 -9.41 9.65
CA ARG A 147 1.96 -9.30 10.74
C ARG A 147 2.28 -8.09 11.62
N GLN A 148 1.35 -7.15 11.66
CA GLN A 148 1.43 -5.91 12.42
C GLN A 148 0.29 -5.82 13.44
N LEU A 149 0.57 -5.27 14.62
CA LEU A 149 -0.41 -4.98 15.64
C LEU A 149 -0.36 -3.49 16.00
N THR A 150 -1.47 -2.79 15.77
CA THR A 150 -1.71 -1.42 16.23
C THR A 150 -2.53 -1.46 17.52
N ILE A 151 -2.06 -0.80 18.57
CA ILE A 151 -2.76 -0.70 19.85
C ILE A 151 -3.23 0.74 20.05
N LEU A 152 -4.53 0.92 20.16
CA LEU A 152 -5.19 2.20 20.42
C LEU A 152 -5.19 2.53 21.92
N ALA A 153 -5.47 3.79 22.25
CA ALA A 153 -5.39 4.32 23.61
C ALA A 153 -6.33 3.63 24.60
N ASP A 154 -7.51 3.25 24.13
CA ASP A 154 -8.55 2.53 24.87
C ASP A 154 -8.36 1.00 24.87
N TYR A 155 -7.18 0.54 24.44
CA TYR A 155 -6.80 -0.87 24.32
C TYR A 155 -7.59 -1.66 23.27
N HIS A 156 -8.34 -1.00 22.39
CA HIS A 156 -8.71 -1.61 21.12
C HIS A 156 -7.45 -1.90 20.30
N MET A 157 -7.50 -2.96 19.52
CA MET A 157 -6.37 -3.44 18.75
C MET A 157 -6.79 -3.71 17.31
N LEU A 158 -5.95 -3.30 16.37
CA LEU A 158 -6.02 -3.71 14.98
C LEU A 158 -4.84 -4.62 14.67
N GLU A 159 -5.12 -5.89 14.42
CA GLU A 159 -4.15 -6.81 13.82
C GLU A 159 -4.31 -6.76 12.30
N SER A 160 -3.22 -6.45 11.60
CA SER A 160 -3.16 -6.38 10.14
C SER A 160 -2.12 -7.36 9.62
N THR A 161 -2.51 -8.26 8.73
CA THR A 161 -1.62 -9.25 8.13
C THR A 161 -1.59 -9.11 6.62
N VAL A 162 -0.42 -8.91 6.02
CA VAL A 162 -0.29 -8.93 4.56
C VAL A 162 -0.43 -10.37 4.07
N THR A 163 -1.44 -10.62 3.23
CA THR A 163 -1.75 -11.97 2.72
C THR A 163 -1.25 -12.17 1.29
N GLY A 164 -1.26 -11.12 0.48
CA GLY A 164 -0.82 -11.17 -0.91
C GLY A 164 -0.19 -9.86 -1.36
N ARG A 165 0.72 -9.94 -2.32
CA ARG A 165 1.33 -8.76 -2.95
C ARG A 165 1.75 -9.00 -4.39
N ALA A 166 1.91 -7.91 -5.13
CA ALA A 166 2.57 -7.90 -6.44
C ALA A 166 3.32 -6.56 -6.62
N THR A 167 4.30 -6.57 -7.52
CA THR A 167 5.09 -5.38 -7.86
C THR A 167 5.30 -5.31 -9.36
N GLU A 168 5.40 -4.08 -9.88
CA GLU A 168 5.76 -3.76 -11.25
C GLU A 168 6.79 -2.63 -11.23
N THR A 169 7.67 -2.62 -12.23
CA THR A 169 8.68 -1.57 -12.41
C THR A 169 8.59 -1.14 -13.88
N PRO A 170 7.62 -0.27 -14.23
CA PRO A 170 7.39 0.15 -15.61
C PRO A 170 8.60 0.85 -16.24
N SER A 171 9.38 1.58 -15.43
CA SER A 171 10.61 2.27 -15.81
C SER A 171 11.56 2.37 -14.60
N ASP A 172 12.78 2.89 -14.81
CA ASP A 172 13.78 3.02 -13.73
C ASP A 172 13.35 4.00 -12.62
N THR A 173 12.43 4.92 -12.92
CA THR A 173 11.88 5.92 -11.99
C THR A 173 10.48 5.58 -11.51
N GLU A 174 9.91 4.44 -11.90
CA GLU A 174 8.55 4.04 -11.53
C GLU A 174 8.51 2.70 -10.83
N PHE A 175 7.80 2.64 -9.72
CA PHE A 175 7.58 1.41 -8.98
C PHE A 175 6.14 1.33 -8.51
N ILE A 176 5.44 0.29 -8.95
CA ILE A 176 4.05 0.04 -8.57
C ILE A 176 4.02 -1.18 -7.68
N THR A 177 3.29 -1.09 -6.58
CA THR A 177 3.07 -2.21 -5.66
C THR A 177 1.61 -2.31 -5.30
N THR A 178 1.14 -3.52 -5.01
CA THR A 178 -0.12 -3.75 -4.32
C THR A 178 0.12 -4.71 -3.15
N GLU A 179 -0.52 -4.44 -2.01
CA GLU A 179 -0.58 -5.34 -0.87
C GLU A 179 -2.03 -5.54 -0.42
N PHE A 180 -2.40 -6.79 -0.16
CA PHE A 180 -3.65 -7.18 0.49
C PHE A 180 -3.41 -7.38 1.98
N PHE A 181 -4.23 -6.73 2.79
CA PHE A 181 -4.20 -6.76 4.25
C PHE A 181 -5.48 -7.41 4.75
N GLN A 182 -5.34 -8.53 5.44
CA GLN A 182 -6.41 -9.05 6.29
C GLN A 182 -6.35 -8.34 7.63
N GLN A 183 -7.44 -7.69 8.01
CA GLN A 183 -7.54 -6.87 9.20
C GLN A 183 -8.52 -7.49 10.20
N MET A 184 -8.17 -7.40 11.48
CA MET A 184 -9.00 -7.87 12.59
C MET A 184 -8.97 -6.84 13.71
N PHE A 185 -10.13 -6.25 13.97
CA PHE A 185 -10.35 -5.30 15.07
C PHE A 185 -10.81 -6.06 16.31
N ARG A 186 -10.16 -5.80 17.45
CA ARG A 186 -10.42 -6.41 18.77
C ARG A 186 -10.59 -5.32 19.83
N GLY A 187 -11.30 -5.65 20.92
CA GLY A 187 -11.48 -4.77 22.09
C GLY A 187 -12.94 -4.36 22.33
N GLY A 188 -13.76 -4.35 21.28
CA GLY A 188 -15.20 -4.11 21.37
C GLY A 188 -15.97 -5.40 21.08
N GLY A 189 -16.47 -6.07 22.13
CA GLY A 189 -17.33 -7.25 21.98
C GLY A 189 -16.81 -8.32 21.00
N LYS A 190 -17.50 -8.47 19.86
CA LYS A 190 -17.15 -9.45 18.80
C LYS A 190 -16.09 -8.85 17.86
N PRO A 191 -14.99 -9.57 17.57
CA PRO A 191 -14.01 -9.12 16.59
C PRO A 191 -14.64 -8.88 15.21
N TYR A 192 -14.26 -7.77 14.59
CA TYR A 192 -14.63 -7.42 13.22
C TYR A 192 -13.48 -7.72 12.28
N PHE A 193 -13.78 -8.31 11.12
CA PHE A 193 -12.78 -8.68 10.12
C PHE A 193 -13.07 -8.01 8.80
N ASN A 194 -12.08 -7.47 8.14
CA ASN A 194 -12.20 -6.98 6.77
C ASN A 194 -10.92 -7.25 6.00
N GLU A 195 -10.97 -7.00 4.70
CA GLU A 195 -9.79 -7.03 3.86
C GLU A 195 -9.65 -5.68 3.15
N VAL A 196 -8.42 -5.21 3.09
CA VAL A 196 -8.06 -3.96 2.46
C VAL A 196 -6.96 -4.24 1.45
N GLU A 197 -7.01 -3.56 0.33
CA GLU A 197 -5.92 -3.52 -0.63
C GLU A 197 -5.38 -2.11 -0.71
N THR A 198 -4.05 -1.97 -0.78
CA THR A 198 -3.39 -0.71 -1.08
C THR A 198 -2.53 -0.90 -2.31
N THR A 199 -2.88 -0.21 -3.40
CA THR A 199 -2.07 -0.16 -4.63
C THR A 199 -1.45 1.21 -4.74
N THR A 200 -0.13 1.30 -4.86
CA THR A 200 0.63 2.55 -4.91
C THR A 200 1.57 2.54 -6.10
N ALA A 201 1.45 3.54 -6.98
CA ALA A 201 2.42 3.83 -8.03
C ALA A 201 3.31 4.99 -7.59
N TYR A 202 4.55 4.68 -7.22
CA TYR A 202 5.59 5.64 -6.89
C TYR A 202 6.30 6.10 -8.16
N HIS A 203 6.63 7.38 -8.22
CA HIS A 203 7.42 8.02 -9.26
C HIS A 203 8.53 8.87 -8.63
N GLN A 204 9.78 8.52 -8.91
CA GLN A 204 10.95 9.30 -8.53
C GLN A 204 10.99 10.58 -9.37
N VAL A 205 10.90 11.74 -8.71
CA VAL A 205 10.99 13.05 -9.39
C VAL A 205 12.45 13.49 -9.46
N ASP A 206 13.14 13.40 -8.32
CA ASP A 206 14.58 13.60 -8.19
C ASP A 206 15.12 12.79 -6.99
N ASP A 207 16.35 13.05 -6.55
CA ASP A 207 16.98 12.30 -5.45
C ASP A 207 16.34 12.58 -4.08
N ASP A 208 15.70 13.73 -3.89
CA ASP A 208 15.12 14.19 -2.63
C ASP A 208 13.59 14.28 -2.68
N HIS A 209 12.97 13.91 -3.81
CA HIS A 209 11.53 14.03 -4.02
C HIS A 209 10.92 12.83 -4.75
N VAL A 210 9.90 12.24 -4.14
CA VAL A 210 9.08 11.16 -4.70
C VAL A 210 7.61 11.55 -4.64
N THR A 211 6.87 11.24 -5.70
CA THR A 211 5.40 11.37 -5.72
C THR A 211 4.78 9.99 -5.84
N ALA A 212 3.52 9.82 -5.41
CA ALA A 212 2.81 8.59 -5.67
C ALA A 212 1.29 8.78 -5.81
N ASP A 213 0.69 7.98 -6.70
CA ASP A 213 -0.75 7.77 -6.78
C ASP A 213 -1.10 6.48 -6.05
N GLN A 214 -1.89 6.59 -4.98
CA GLN A 214 -2.25 5.46 -4.14
C GLN A 214 -3.76 5.28 -4.09
N VAL A 215 -4.25 4.06 -4.30
CA VAL A 215 -5.65 3.70 -4.08
C VAL A 215 -5.75 2.67 -2.96
N THR A 216 -6.56 2.97 -1.96
CA THR A 216 -6.99 2.02 -0.93
C THR A 216 -8.38 1.51 -1.28
N ALA A 217 -8.50 0.20 -1.45
CA ALA A 217 -9.75 -0.49 -1.70
C ALA A 217 -10.18 -1.29 -0.47
N VAL A 218 -11.43 -1.13 -0.05
CA VAL A 218 -12.03 -1.87 1.06
C VAL A 218 -12.95 -2.94 0.50
N TYR A 219 -12.77 -4.18 0.96
CA TYR A 219 -13.63 -5.31 0.64
C TYR A 219 -14.55 -5.62 1.81
N LEU A 220 -15.77 -6.03 1.50
CA LEU A 220 -16.78 -6.28 2.52
C LEU A 220 -16.36 -7.44 3.42
N SER A 221 -16.65 -7.32 4.71
CA SER A 221 -16.39 -8.38 5.68
C SER A 221 -17.19 -9.64 5.37
N PRO A 222 -16.64 -10.85 5.57
CA PRO A 222 -17.41 -12.09 5.52
C PRO A 222 -18.52 -12.18 6.57
N GLN A 223 -18.56 -11.25 7.52
CA GLN A 223 -19.59 -11.16 8.55
C GLN A 223 -20.81 -10.34 8.10
N GLU A 224 -20.74 -9.65 6.96
CA GLU A 224 -21.81 -8.77 6.48
C GLU A 224 -22.80 -9.54 5.59
N PRO A 225 -24.10 -9.18 5.60
CA PRO A 225 -25.12 -9.89 4.82
C PRO A 225 -24.83 -9.93 3.31
N ASN A 226 -24.32 -8.82 2.76
CA ASN A 226 -24.07 -8.67 1.32
C ASN A 226 -22.69 -9.15 0.89
N TYR A 227 -21.95 -9.89 1.73
CA TYR A 227 -20.58 -10.34 1.42
C TYR A 227 -20.48 -11.10 0.09
N PHE A 228 -21.37 -12.09 -0.11
CA PHE A 228 -21.36 -12.88 -1.34
C PHE A 228 -21.82 -12.08 -2.55
N ASP A 229 -22.72 -11.11 -2.36
CA ASP A 229 -23.19 -10.22 -3.42
C ASP A 229 -22.09 -9.26 -3.86
N ALA A 230 -21.30 -8.72 -2.92
CA ALA A 230 -20.11 -7.92 -3.21
C ALA A 230 -19.06 -8.74 -3.97
N GLY A 231 -18.82 -9.98 -3.53
CA GLY A 231 -17.82 -10.87 -4.10
C GLY A 231 -16.41 -10.29 -3.97
N ASN A 232 -15.60 -10.40 -5.03
CA ASN A 232 -14.24 -9.85 -5.04
C ASN A 232 -14.18 -8.38 -5.53
N ARG A 233 -15.28 -7.63 -5.40
CA ARG A 233 -15.34 -6.22 -5.77
C ARG A 233 -15.16 -5.35 -4.54
N PRO A 234 -14.44 -4.22 -4.65
CA PRO A 234 -14.33 -3.26 -3.57
C PRO A 234 -15.68 -2.58 -3.33
N VAL A 235 -16.03 -2.41 -2.06
CA VAL A 235 -17.23 -1.67 -1.64
C VAL A 235 -16.94 -0.19 -1.42
N ALA A 236 -15.68 0.17 -1.17
CA ALA A 236 -15.19 1.54 -1.21
C ALA A 236 -13.78 1.63 -1.78
N LEU A 237 -13.50 2.77 -2.43
CA LEU A 237 -12.21 3.15 -2.97
C LEU A 237 -11.87 4.55 -2.48
N TYR A 238 -10.62 4.75 -2.08
CA TYR A 238 -10.07 6.03 -1.63
C TYR A 238 -8.77 6.28 -2.39
N ARG A 239 -8.73 7.32 -3.23
CA ARG A 239 -7.54 7.68 -4.02
C ARG A 239 -6.81 8.84 -3.36
N TYR A 240 -5.52 8.64 -3.16
CA TYR A 240 -4.63 9.58 -2.51
C TYR A 240 -3.52 10.00 -3.47
N GLN A 241 -3.15 11.28 -3.38
CA GLN A 241 -1.87 11.75 -3.89
C GLN A 241 -0.89 11.85 -2.72
N LEU A 242 0.27 11.25 -2.88
CA LEU A 242 1.36 11.28 -1.92
C LEU A 242 2.51 12.13 -2.46
N ASP A 243 3.04 12.99 -1.60
CA ASP A 243 4.24 13.79 -1.85
C ASP A 243 5.25 13.47 -0.74
N LEU A 244 6.43 12.99 -1.10
CA LEU A 244 7.47 12.55 -0.17
C LEU A 244 8.71 13.41 -0.38
N ALA A 245 9.02 14.25 0.60
CA ALA A 245 10.24 15.04 0.63
C ALA A 245 11.27 14.39 1.55
N ALA A 246 12.51 14.21 1.06
CA ALA A 246 13.57 13.60 1.86
C ALA A 246 13.89 14.48 3.08
N ILE A 247 13.94 13.84 4.26
CA ILE A 247 14.39 14.52 5.47
C ILE A 247 15.89 14.38 5.54
N ASN A 248 16.60 15.44 5.14
CA ASN A 248 18.04 15.58 5.34
C ASN A 248 18.38 15.66 6.83
N THR A 249 18.40 14.51 7.49
CA THR A 249 18.90 14.39 8.86
C THR A 249 20.37 14.01 8.74
N PRO A 250 21.33 14.85 9.20
CA PRO A 250 22.70 14.39 9.34
C PRO A 250 22.71 13.18 10.29
N ILE A 251 23.32 12.08 9.83
CA ILE A 251 23.56 10.86 10.61
C ILE A 251 24.40 11.19 11.84
#